data_AF-A0A2A2M5J1-F1
#
_entry.id   AF-A0A2A2M5J1-F1
#
_cell.length_a   1.000
_cell.length_b   1.000
_cell.length_c   1.000
_cell.angle_alpha   90.00
_cell.angle_beta   90.00
_cell.angle_gamma   90.00
#
_symmetry.space_group_name_H-M   'P 1'
#
loop_
_entity.id
_entity.type
_entity.pdbx_description
1 polymer ?
#
loop_
_entity_poly.entity_id
_entity_poly.type
_entity_poly.pdbx_seq_one_letter_code
_entity_poly.pdbx_strand_id
1 'polypeptide(L)'
;MSGFFPVMMFGLPAACLAMYHAAAPDRRKAVGGMLFSLALTSFLTGVTEPIEFSFMFLAPVLYAIHAVLTGLSEAIMNALGVRMGYGFSAGLR
;
A
#
# COMPACT_ATOMS: atom_id res chain seq x y z
N MET A 1 -2.88 4.37 15.78
CA MET A 1 -2.16 4.66 14.52
C MET A 1 -1.20 3.57 14.07
N SER A 2 -0.59 2.71 14.91
CA SER A 2 0.33 1.63 14.47
C SER A 2 -0.25 0.63 13.42
N GLY A 3 -1.56 0.71 13.16
CA GLY A 3 -2.30 -0.02 12.12
C GLY A 3 -1.94 0.25 10.66
N PHE A 4 -1.47 1.45 10.31
CA PHE A 4 -1.16 1.73 8.91
C PHE A 4 0.21 1.20 8.49
N PHE A 5 1.12 0.95 9.43
CA PHE A 5 2.49 0.50 9.13
C PHE A 5 2.50 -0.81 8.30
N PRO A 6 1.71 -1.86 8.65
CA PRO A 6 1.59 -3.05 7.81
C PRO A 6 1.09 -2.75 6.38
N VAL A 7 0.18 -1.79 6.23
CA VAL A 7 -0.40 -1.43 4.93
C VAL A 7 0.62 -0.69 4.07
N MET A 8 1.33 0.29 4.64
CA MET A 8 2.32 1.11 3.92
C MET A 8 3.55 0.30 3.50
N MET A 9 4.03 -0.59 4.38
CA MET A 9 5.27 -1.34 4.16
C MET A 9 5.07 -2.70 3.49
N PHE A 10 3.90 -3.31 3.58
CA PHE A 10 3.65 -4.63 3.01
C PHE A 10 2.41 -4.68 2.13
N GLY A 11 1.30 -4.10 2.58
CA GLY A 11 0.03 -4.12 1.83
C GLY A 11 0.12 -3.48 0.45
N LEU A 12 0.56 -2.22 0.37
CA LEU A 12 0.64 -1.47 -0.88
C LEU A 12 1.77 -1.93 -1.80
N PRO A 13 2.99 -2.26 -1.31
CA PRO A 13 4.00 -2.93 -2.14
C PRO A 13 3.51 -4.25 -2.73
N ALA A 14 2.75 -5.05 -1.96
CA ALA A 14 2.13 -6.27 -2.46
C ALA A 14 1.03 -5.98 -3.50
N ALA A 15 0.25 -4.92 -3.32
CA ALA A 15 -0.71 -4.46 -4.32
C ALA A 15 -0.02 -4.06 -5.64
N CYS A 16 1.10 -3.34 -5.58
CA CYS A 16 1.92 -3.03 -6.76
C CYS A 16 2.44 -4.29 -7.45
N LEU A 17 2.88 -5.31 -6.70
CA LEU A 17 3.29 -6.59 -7.29
C LEU A 17 2.11 -7.32 -7.95
N ALA A 18 0.94 -7.31 -7.33
CA ALA A 18 -0.27 -7.89 -7.90
C ALA A 18 -0.69 -7.17 -9.19
N MET A 19 -0.63 -5.84 -9.21
CA MET A 19 -0.88 -5.02 -10.41
C MET A 19 0.12 -5.33 -11.53
N TYR A 20 1.40 -5.54 -11.19
CA TYR A 20 2.43 -5.94 -12.16
C TYR A 20 2.13 -7.31 -12.78
N HIS A 21 1.70 -8.29 -11.98
CA HIS A 21 1.28 -9.60 -12.47
C HIS A 21 -0.01 -9.53 -13.29
N ALA A 22 -0.95 -8.64 -12.95
CA ALA A 22 -2.18 -8.44 -13.71
C ALA A 22 -1.99 -7.62 -15.00
N ALA A 23 -0.90 -6.88 -15.12
CA ALA A 23 -0.62 -6.07 -16.31
C ALA A 23 -0.41 -6.93 -17.56
N ALA A 24 -0.89 -6.42 -18.70
CA ALA A 24 -0.75 -7.05 -20.00
C ALA A 24 0.74 -7.31 -20.34
N PRO A 25 1.09 -8.47 -20.93
CA PRO A 25 2.49 -8.85 -21.13
C PRO A 25 3.33 -7.84 -21.92
N ASP A 26 2.72 -7.17 -22.90
CA ASP A 26 3.30 -6.11 -23.73
C ASP A 26 3.60 -4.82 -22.94
N ARG A 27 2.84 -4.55 -21.87
CA ARG A 27 2.99 -3.34 -21.03
C ARG A 27 3.76 -3.58 -19.74
N ARG A 28 3.99 -4.83 -19.33
CA ARG A 28 4.67 -5.16 -18.06
C ARG A 28 6.00 -4.45 -17.89
N LYS A 29 6.84 -4.38 -18.93
CA LYS A 29 8.16 -3.69 -18.83
C LYS A 29 8.02 -2.20 -18.49
N ALA A 30 7.06 -1.51 -19.12
CA ALA A 30 6.84 -0.09 -18.89
C ALA A 30 6.20 0.16 -17.51
N VAL A 31 5.18 -0.62 -17.15
CA VAL A 31 4.43 -0.47 -15.90
C VAL A 31 5.24 -0.96 -14.69
N GLY A 32 6.11 -1.96 -14.86
CA GLY A 32 6.91 -2.55 -13.79
C GLY A 32 7.86 -1.58 -13.12
N GLY A 33 8.57 -0.74 -13.90
CA GLY A 33 9.45 0.28 -13.33
C GLY A 33 8.69 1.32 -12.51
N MET A 34 7.53 1.75 -13.01
CA MET A 34 6.64 2.68 -12.29
C MET A 34 6.12 2.07 -10.99
N LEU A 35 5.53 0.86 -11.04
CA LEU A 35 4.98 0.19 -9.86
C LEU A 35 6.06 -0.11 -8.82
N PHE A 36 7.27 -0.47 -9.24
CA PHE A 36 8.39 -0.68 -8.32
C PHE A 36 8.80 0.61 -7.62
N SER A 37 8.91 1.73 -8.36
CA SER A 37 9.21 3.03 -7.78
C SER A 37 8.14 3.45 -6.76
N LEU A 38 6.87 3.27 -7.09
CA LEU A 38 5.75 3.60 -6.18
C LEU A 38 5.78 2.73 -4.92
N ALA A 39 5.99 1.41 -5.06
CA ALA A 39 6.13 0.49 -3.94
C ALA A 39 7.29 0.88 -3.02
N LEU A 40 8.44 1.26 -3.58
CA LEU A 40 9.60 1.68 -2.82
C LEU A 40 9.35 3.00 -2.09
N THR A 41 8.68 3.97 -2.74
CA THR A 41 8.28 5.22 -2.09
C THR A 41 7.35 4.94 -0.90
N SER A 42 6.29 4.16 -1.08
CA SER A 42 5.40 3.77 0.02
C SER A 42 6.15 3.06 1.15
N PHE A 43 7.11 2.19 0.84
CA PHE A 43 7.89 1.47 1.84
C PHE A 43 8.84 2.38 2.65
N LEU A 44 9.54 3.29 1.97
CA LEU A 44 10.56 4.14 2.60
C LEU A 44 9.97 5.38 3.28
N THR A 45 8.90 5.95 2.70
CA THR A 45 8.33 7.22 3.16
C THR A 45 6.92 7.07 3.72
N GLY A 46 6.25 5.93 3.55
CA GLY A 46 4.84 5.72 3.93
C GLY A 46 3.83 6.51 3.09
N VAL A 47 4.26 7.16 2.01
CA VAL A 47 3.35 7.89 1.12
C VAL A 47 2.59 6.91 0.23
N THR A 48 1.28 6.83 0.43
CA THR A 48 0.39 5.85 -0.23
C THR A 48 -0.41 6.43 -1.39
N GLU A 49 -0.64 7.74 -1.39
CA GLU A 49 -1.56 8.44 -2.30
C GLU A 49 -1.30 8.12 -3.78
N PRO A 50 -0.04 8.09 -4.28
CA PRO A 50 0.20 7.78 -5.69
C PRO A 50 -0.23 6.38 -6.11
N ILE A 51 -0.15 5.41 -5.18
CA ILE A 51 -0.61 4.03 -5.42
C ILE A 51 -2.13 4.01 -5.37
N GLU A 52 -2.74 4.63 -4.36
CA GLU A 52 -4.19 4.64 -4.17
C GLU A 52 -4.90 5.34 -5.32
N PHE A 53 -4.37 6.44 -5.84
CA PHE A 53 -4.93 7.15 -6.99
C PHE A 53 -4.93 6.32 -8.28
N SER A 54 -4.04 5.33 -8.40
CA SER A 54 -4.02 4.46 -9.58
C SER A 54 -5.25 3.55 -9.69
N PHE A 55 -5.96 3.28 -8.58
CA PHE A 55 -7.14 2.42 -8.58
C PHE A 55 -8.39 3.03 -7.92
N MET A 56 -8.27 4.08 -7.12
CA MET A 56 -9.39 4.75 -6.42
C MET A 56 -10.51 5.14 -7.39
N PHE A 57 -10.16 5.74 -8.52
CA PHE A 57 -11.13 6.20 -9.53
C PHE A 57 -11.47 5.11 -10.57
N LEU A 58 -10.58 4.15 -10.76
CA LEU A 58 -10.75 3.08 -11.76
C LEU A 58 -11.62 1.94 -11.24
N ALA A 59 -11.44 1.57 -9.96
CA ALA A 59 -12.08 0.43 -9.32
C ALA A 59 -12.59 0.81 -7.91
N PRO A 60 -13.73 1.51 -7.81
CA PRO A 60 -14.26 1.99 -6.53
C PRO A 60 -14.52 0.88 -5.51
N VAL A 61 -14.93 -0.31 -5.99
CA VAL A 61 -15.15 -1.48 -5.12
C VAL A 61 -13.82 -1.98 -4.54
N LEU A 62 -12.75 -2.02 -5.35
CA LEU A 62 -11.42 -2.40 -4.86
C LEU A 62 -10.92 -1.40 -3.83
N TYR A 63 -11.19 -0.11 -4.03
CA TYR A 63 -10.88 0.93 -3.06
C TYR A 63 -11.65 0.75 -1.73
N ALA A 64 -12.92 0.39 -1.78
CA ALA A 64 -13.68 0.07 -0.57
C ALA A 64 -13.12 -1.16 0.17
N ILE A 65 -12.72 -2.21 -0.56
CA ILE A 65 -12.07 -3.40 0.03
C ILE A 65 -10.75 -3.00 0.70
N HIS A 66 -9.92 -2.20 0.02
CA HIS A 66 -8.67 -1.67 0.57
C HIS A 66 -8.92 -0.86 1.85
N ALA A 67 -9.96 -0.03 1.89
CA ALA A 67 -10.33 0.74 3.08
C ALA A 67 -10.73 -0.17 4.27
N VAL A 68 -11.53 -1.22 4.01
CA VAL A 68 -11.92 -2.21 5.03
C VAL A 68 -10.70 -2.97 5.54
N LEU A 69 -9.81 -3.43 4.65
CA LEU A 69 -8.58 -4.13 5.03
C LEU A 69 -7.63 -3.25 5.84
N THR A 70 -7.54 -1.97 5.49
CA THR A 70 -6.76 -0.97 6.24
C THR A 70 -7.33 -0.79 7.65
N GLY A 71 -8.65 -0.64 7.77
CA GLY A 71 -9.31 -0.55 9.07
C GLY A 71 -9.15 -1.81 9.92
N LEU A 72 -9.18 -3.00 9.29
CA LEU A 72 -8.92 -4.26 9.98
C LEU A 72 -7.46 -4.36 10.46
N SER A 73 -6.51 -3.91 9.66
CA SER A 73 -5.10 -3.84 10.07
C SER A 73 -4.93 -2.98 11.32
N GLU A 74 -5.62 -1.83 11.38
CA GLU A 74 -5.61 -0.97 12.56
C GLU A 74 -6.31 -1.58 13.77
N ALA A 75 -7.46 -2.23 13.59
CA ALA A 75 -8.14 -2.94 14.65
C ALA A 75 -7.28 -4.05 15.26
N ILE A 76 -6.60 -4.84 14.42
CA ILE A 76 -5.71 -5.93 14.86
C ILE A 76 -4.49 -5.39 15.59
N MET A 77 -3.80 -4.39 15.04
CA MET A 77 -2.63 -3.78 15.68
C MET A 77 -2.99 -3.16 17.03
N ASN A 78 -4.17 -2.53 17.13
CA ASN A 78 -4.68 -1.98 18.37
C ASN A 78 -5.02 -3.08 19.39
N ALA A 79 -5.68 -4.16 18.97
CA ALA A 79 -6.03 -5.30 19.83
C ALA A 79 -4.79 -6.03 20.38
N LEU A 80 -3.72 -6.13 19.58
CA LEU A 80 -2.44 -6.71 20.00
C LEU A 80 -1.59 -5.76 20.85
N GLY A 81 -2.05 -4.53 21.10
CA GLY A 81 -1.31 -3.53 21.86
C GLY A 81 0.00 -3.10 21.22
N VAL A 82 0.15 -3.31 19.90
CA VAL A 82 1.36 -2.98 19.16
C VAL A 82 1.49 -1.48 19.06
N ARG A 83 2.52 -0.93 19.72
CA ARG A 83 2.87 0.49 19.68
C ARG A 83 4.13 0.66 18.85
N MET A 84 3.97 0.75 17.53
CA MET A 84 5.05 1.21 16.65
C MET A 84 5.11 2.74 16.69
N GLY A 85 6.30 3.27 16.98
CA GLY A 85 6.58 4.70 16.98
C GLY A 85 6.41 5.26 15.57
N TYR A 86 5.51 6.23 15.42
CA TYR A 86 5.38 7.00 14.19
C TYR A 86 6.52 8.03 14.12
N GLY A 87 7.56 7.75 13.33
CA GLY A 87 8.21 8.81 12.56
C GLY A 87 7.22 9.37 11.54
N PHE A 88 7.46 10.58 11.01
CA PHE A 88 6.55 11.46 10.24
C PHE A 88 5.63 10.79 9.18
N SER A 89 5.89 9.54 8.77
CA SER A 89 4.97 8.73 7.98
C SER A 89 5.35 7.23 7.99
N ALA A 90 5.48 6.59 9.16
CA ALA A 90 5.56 5.11 9.34
C ALA A 90 6.47 4.28 8.38
N GLY A 91 7.42 4.90 7.67
CA GLY A 91 8.37 4.27 6.77
C GLY A 91 9.65 3.86 7.50
N LEU A 92 10.51 3.10 6.82
CA LEU A 92 11.74 2.55 7.39
C LEU A 92 12.77 3.66 7.71
N ARG A 93 12.67 4.26 8.89
CA ARG A 93 13.70 5.06 9.57
C ARG A 93 13.61 4.92 11.08
#